data_AF-A0A852U776-F1
#
_entry.id   AF-A0A852U776-F1
#
_cell.length_a   1.000
_cell.length_b   1.000
_cell.length_c   1.000
_cell.angle_alpha   90.00
_cell.angle_beta   90.00
_cell.angle_gamma   90.00
#
_symmetry.space_group_name_H-M   'P 1'
#
loop_
_entity.id
_entity.type
_entity.pdbx_description
1 polymer ?
#
loop_
_entity_poly.entity_id
_entity_poly.type
_entity_poly.pdbx_seq_one_letter_code
_entity_poly.pdbx_strand_id
1 'polypeptide(L)'
;MRGEGCAVAVVCMPCRRRGGHFVPVSDLVLASLDGAERRHPAIHLADLVKRPDVRAELRGHGATRLLLVVDDLAVRRSWMLPDSAAPVESLWPEVRDSLERLLSKAKDVDPRVLRFSEVLGAREREYEAEVAETVERFLTALSGPEGTVKTAMEKEIRRRRRFERETGRRDGEAALRRRAASQLANYAVQGRLMRRWNIAAYIPWTAEEIGLMSLLDEGFASMALSADYGRVATPATPAAALPEGFGDLREELELYIADLPRTPGAVRPGLLLPVVEALSKILTPGTRRAGEREVRALNDVLAGGSVNRTRVRELLEAVGSRPMKPGWATEQTIKKLFCHLTARYGDEECVREYDRHREVVRELGDRLPAHVSSDVALALTGSLTQAPWGMWHPYLSDIDVMPLFTHPPSPRLLESVRRTYAAVARPDWVYLNEGARMGVAGMTRDPARSLFVADRLAHLEHHEFARLTRLVAPMRHVGGSPDVFGYFVRAHSGELEARTHEEPAG
;
A
#
# COMPACT_ATOMS: atom_id res chain seq x y z
N MET A 1 34.42 -7.35 2.74
CA MET A 1 33.52 -8.50 2.99
C MET A 1 33.89 -9.62 2.01
N ARG A 2 33.85 -10.90 2.39
CA ARG A 2 33.88 -12.02 1.43
C ARG A 2 32.43 -12.32 1.03
N GLY A 3 32.14 -12.42 -0.28
CA GLY A 3 30.77 -12.53 -0.81
C GLY A 3 30.19 -13.94 -0.79
N GLU A 4 30.97 -14.94 -0.36
CA GLU A 4 30.56 -16.34 -0.34
C GLU A 4 29.24 -16.55 0.44
N GLY A 5 28.32 -17.32 -0.15
CA GLY A 5 27.01 -17.59 0.44
C GLY A 5 26.04 -16.41 0.45
N CYS A 6 26.40 -15.26 -0.14
CA CYS A 6 25.51 -14.11 -0.23
C CYS A 6 24.86 -14.01 -1.62
N ALA A 7 23.54 -13.85 -1.65
CA ALA A 7 22.85 -13.28 -2.80
C ALA A 7 22.88 -11.76 -2.69
N VAL A 8 23.13 -11.06 -3.80
CA VAL A 8 23.26 -9.60 -3.81
C VAL A 8 22.25 -8.98 -4.77
N ALA A 9 21.55 -7.94 -4.32
CA ALA A 9 20.78 -7.04 -5.16
C ALA A 9 21.32 -5.62 -4.97
N VAL A 10 21.61 -4.92 -6.06
CA VAL A 10 22.05 -3.52 -6.01
C VAL A 10 20.88 -2.64 -6.47
N VAL A 11 20.53 -1.65 -5.66
CA VAL A 11 19.50 -0.67 -5.98
C VAL A 11 20.06 0.73 -5.87
N CYS A 12 19.52 1.66 -6.66
CA CYS A 12 19.86 3.08 -6.51
C CYS A 12 19.40 3.62 -5.15
N MET A 13 19.96 4.76 -4.74
CA MET A 13 19.39 5.54 -3.64
C MET A 13 17.95 5.97 -3.99
N PRO A 14 17.01 6.04 -3.03
CA PRO A 14 15.69 6.62 -3.28
C PRO A 14 15.78 8.10 -3.63
N CYS A 15 14.97 8.56 -4.59
CA CYS A 15 14.98 9.94 -5.04
C CYS A 15 13.70 10.42 -5.70
N ARG A 16 13.61 11.74 -5.81
CA ARG A 16 12.53 12.44 -6.50
C ARG A 16 13.06 13.48 -7.47
N ARG A 17 12.20 13.86 -8.43
CA ARG A 17 12.52 14.90 -9.39
C ARG A 17 12.21 16.28 -8.79
N ARG A 18 13.17 17.20 -8.82
CA ARG A 18 12.95 18.61 -8.44
C ARG A 18 13.78 19.53 -9.32
N GLY A 19 13.14 20.43 -10.07
CA GLY A 19 13.85 21.42 -10.89
C GLY A 19 14.83 20.81 -11.93
N GLY A 20 14.53 19.63 -12.48
CA GLY A 20 15.44 18.93 -13.40
C GLY A 20 16.56 18.13 -12.74
N HIS A 21 16.49 17.97 -11.42
CA HIS A 21 17.44 17.20 -10.63
C HIS A 21 16.82 15.92 -10.06
N PHE A 22 17.66 14.93 -9.80
CA PHE A 22 17.33 13.75 -8.98
C PHE A 22 17.79 14.03 -7.56
N VAL A 23 16.86 14.30 -6.64
CA VAL A 23 17.16 14.68 -5.26
C VAL A 23 16.98 13.46 -4.34
N PRO A 24 18.04 13.01 -3.64
CA PRO A 24 17.94 11.94 -2.67
C PRO A 24 16.90 12.26 -1.60
N VAL A 25 16.11 11.26 -1.21
CA VAL A 25 15.12 11.38 -0.14
C VAL A 25 15.10 10.13 0.71
N SER A 26 14.51 10.23 1.90
CA SER A 26 14.29 9.07 2.75
C SER A 26 13.05 8.24 2.38
N ASP A 27 12.10 8.84 1.67
CA ASP A 27 10.95 8.11 1.13
C ASP A 27 11.44 7.09 0.08
N LEU A 28 10.99 5.84 0.16
CA LEU A 28 11.26 4.76 -0.79
C LEU A 28 10.51 4.96 -2.12
N VAL A 29 10.82 6.06 -2.78
CA VAL A 29 10.38 6.42 -4.12
C VAL A 29 11.56 6.51 -5.06
N LEU A 30 11.28 6.39 -6.35
CA LEU A 30 12.26 6.54 -7.39
C LEU A 30 11.70 7.40 -8.51
N ALA A 31 12.38 8.49 -8.82
CA ALA A 31 12.12 9.26 -10.02
C ALA A 31 12.72 8.55 -11.23
N SER A 32 11.90 8.39 -12.28
CA SER A 32 12.36 7.93 -13.58
C SER A 32 12.74 9.10 -14.48
N LEU A 33 13.55 8.79 -15.51
CA LEU A 33 13.97 9.78 -16.53
C LEU A 33 12.79 10.36 -17.31
N ASP A 34 11.65 9.67 -17.37
CA ASP A 34 10.40 10.17 -17.97
C ASP A 34 9.64 11.19 -17.08
N GLY A 35 10.14 11.45 -15.86
CA GLY A 35 9.57 12.40 -14.91
C GLY A 35 8.55 11.84 -13.93
N ALA A 36 8.19 10.55 -14.03
CA ALA A 36 7.29 9.94 -13.04
C ALA A 36 8.01 9.64 -11.72
N GLU A 37 7.34 9.88 -10.59
CA GLU A 37 7.74 9.35 -9.28
C GLU A 37 7.05 7.99 -9.09
N ARG A 38 7.83 6.92 -8.98
CA ARG A 38 7.33 5.55 -8.80
C ARG A 38 7.79 5.00 -7.46
N ARG A 39 7.24 3.85 -7.07
CA ARG A 39 7.73 3.09 -5.92
C ARG A 39 9.18 2.67 -6.13
N HIS A 40 9.96 2.65 -5.05
CA HIS A 40 11.31 2.16 -5.13
C HIS A 40 11.33 0.65 -5.47
N PRO A 41 12.22 0.20 -6.37
CA PRO A 41 12.33 -1.19 -6.83
C PRO A 41 12.58 -2.21 -5.72
N ALA A 42 13.17 -1.77 -4.61
CA ALA A 42 13.32 -2.60 -3.42
C ALA A 42 11.98 -3.20 -2.93
N ILE A 43 10.85 -2.54 -3.22
CA ILE A 43 9.51 -3.07 -2.93
C ILE A 43 9.23 -4.32 -3.75
N HIS A 44 9.50 -4.30 -5.06
CA HIS A 44 9.33 -5.48 -5.90
C HIS A 44 10.35 -6.57 -5.60
N LEU A 45 11.58 -6.19 -5.24
CA LEU A 45 12.58 -7.15 -4.75
C LEU A 45 12.06 -7.88 -3.50
N ALA A 46 11.48 -7.15 -2.54
CA ALA A 46 10.94 -7.74 -1.33
C ALA A 46 9.80 -8.73 -1.60
N ASP A 47 8.99 -8.50 -2.64
CA ASP A 47 7.97 -9.46 -3.08
C ASP A 47 8.57 -10.63 -3.86
N LEU A 48 9.56 -10.37 -4.73
CA LEU A 48 10.25 -11.40 -5.51
C LEU A 48 10.88 -12.46 -4.59
N VAL A 49 11.59 -12.04 -3.55
CA VAL A 49 12.31 -12.95 -2.63
C VAL A 49 11.39 -13.75 -1.71
N LYS A 50 10.08 -13.43 -1.64
CA LYS A 50 9.09 -14.26 -0.95
C LYS A 50 8.63 -15.44 -1.80
N ARG A 51 8.82 -15.40 -3.12
CA ARG A 51 8.29 -16.44 -4.00
C ARG A 51 9.01 -17.78 -3.75
N PRO A 52 8.28 -18.91 -3.65
CA PRO A 52 8.89 -20.21 -3.37
C PRO A 52 9.93 -20.66 -4.41
N ASP A 53 9.70 -20.37 -5.68
CA ASP A 53 10.61 -20.69 -6.79
C ASP A 53 11.92 -19.91 -6.70
N VAL A 54 11.85 -18.59 -6.48
CA VAL A 54 13.04 -17.74 -6.29
C VAL A 54 13.83 -18.18 -5.05
N ARG A 55 13.15 -18.52 -3.94
CA ARG A 55 13.81 -19.06 -2.74
C ARG A 55 14.47 -20.42 -2.99
N ALA A 56 13.88 -21.26 -3.83
CA ALA A 56 14.49 -22.54 -4.21
C ALA A 56 15.73 -22.32 -5.10
N GLU A 57 15.67 -21.40 -6.06
CA GLU A 57 16.78 -21.02 -6.93
C GLU A 57 17.96 -20.47 -6.08
N LEU A 58 17.69 -19.49 -5.20
CA LEU A 58 18.70 -18.93 -4.29
C LEU A 58 19.40 -20.01 -3.45
N ARG A 59 18.65 -20.98 -2.91
CA ARG A 59 19.22 -22.11 -2.16
C ARG A 59 20.02 -23.05 -3.05
N GLY A 60 19.58 -23.31 -4.28
CA GLY A 60 20.32 -24.08 -5.28
C GLY A 60 21.67 -23.46 -5.63
N HIS A 61 21.77 -22.14 -5.59
CA HIS A 61 23.01 -21.38 -5.74
C HIS A 61 23.85 -21.28 -4.44
N GLY A 62 23.39 -21.87 -3.33
CA GLY A 62 24.09 -21.84 -2.05
C GLY A 62 23.98 -20.52 -1.28
N ALA A 63 23.00 -19.67 -1.60
CA ALA A 63 22.76 -18.43 -0.87
C ALA A 63 22.11 -18.70 0.49
N THR A 64 22.73 -18.19 1.56
CA THR A 64 22.23 -18.25 2.95
C THR A 64 21.85 -16.86 3.49
N ARG A 65 22.31 -15.80 2.82
CA ARG A 65 22.08 -14.40 3.17
C ARG A 65 21.70 -13.58 1.94
N LEU A 66 20.85 -12.58 2.12
CA LEU A 66 20.49 -11.59 1.10
C LEU A 66 21.13 -10.25 1.50
N LEU A 67 21.97 -9.71 0.64
CA LEU A 67 22.51 -8.36 0.77
C LEU A 67 21.77 -7.44 -0.20
N LEU A 68 20.92 -6.58 0.34
CA LEU A 68 20.39 -5.44 -0.40
C LEU A 68 21.37 -4.27 -0.25
N VAL A 69 21.98 -3.90 -1.36
CA VAL A 69 23.02 -2.87 -1.43
C VAL A 69 22.44 -1.62 -2.08
N VAL A 70 22.43 -0.50 -1.35
CA VAL A 70 22.02 0.80 -1.87
C VAL A 70 23.25 1.53 -2.41
N ASP A 71 23.27 1.82 -3.71
CA ASP A 71 24.36 2.51 -4.38
C ASP A 71 24.33 4.02 -4.09
N ASP A 72 24.91 4.39 -2.95
CA ASP A 72 25.09 5.76 -2.50
C ASP A 72 26.22 6.49 -3.25
N LEU A 73 27.18 5.75 -3.80
CA LEU A 73 28.32 6.34 -4.51
C LEU A 73 27.92 6.84 -5.91
N ALA A 74 26.94 6.21 -6.56
CA ALA A 74 26.39 6.70 -7.83
C ALA A 74 25.75 8.09 -7.70
N VAL A 75 25.25 8.46 -6.51
CA VAL A 75 24.69 9.78 -6.22
C VAL A 75 25.76 10.87 -6.38
N ARG A 76 26.98 10.62 -5.90
CA ARG A 76 28.10 11.58 -6.00
C ARG A 76 28.59 11.75 -7.45
N ARG A 77 28.58 10.65 -8.24
CA ARG A 77 29.17 10.62 -9.60
C ARG A 77 28.21 11.02 -10.71
N SER A 78 27.02 10.44 -10.69
CA SER A 78 26.16 10.34 -11.87
C SER A 78 24.89 11.18 -11.75
N TRP A 79 24.48 11.49 -10.52
CA TRP A 79 23.25 12.22 -10.27
C TRP A 79 23.42 13.71 -10.49
N MET A 80 22.35 14.31 -10.97
CA MET A 80 22.24 15.73 -11.18
C MET A 80 21.69 16.32 -9.90
N LEU A 81 22.52 16.46 -8.86
CA LEU A 81 22.11 17.04 -7.58
C LEU A 81 22.07 18.57 -7.66
N PRO A 82 21.12 19.25 -7.00
CA PRO A 82 21.28 20.66 -6.67
C PRO A 82 22.20 20.81 -5.45
N ASP A 83 22.83 21.98 -5.30
CA ASP A 83 23.72 22.28 -4.15
C ASP A 83 23.01 22.20 -2.79
N SER A 84 21.68 22.30 -2.80
CA SER A 84 20.82 22.19 -1.61
C SER A 84 20.42 20.75 -1.24
N ALA A 85 20.93 19.74 -1.96
CA ALA A 85 20.60 18.35 -1.67
C ALA A 85 21.13 17.93 -0.30
N ALA A 86 20.29 17.24 0.48
CA ALA A 86 20.73 16.62 1.72
C ALA A 86 21.80 15.55 1.42
N PRO A 87 22.85 15.45 2.24
CA PRO A 87 23.84 14.38 2.12
C PRO A 87 23.18 13.02 2.35
N VAL A 88 23.64 11.98 1.65
CA VAL A 88 23.07 10.62 1.79
C VAL A 88 23.17 10.12 3.22
N GLU A 89 24.25 10.50 3.92
CA GLU A 89 24.54 10.15 5.30
C GLU A 89 23.43 10.61 6.27
N SER A 90 22.80 11.76 6.03
CA SER A 90 21.71 12.24 6.89
C SER A 90 20.37 11.54 6.62
N LEU A 91 20.19 10.99 5.42
CA LEU A 91 18.99 10.25 5.01
C LEU A 91 19.08 8.76 5.37
N TRP A 92 20.30 8.23 5.46
CA TRP A 92 20.55 6.79 5.53
C TRP A 92 19.84 6.06 6.67
N PRO A 93 19.78 6.56 7.93
CA PRO A 93 19.10 5.85 9.00
C PRO A 93 17.63 5.52 8.69
N GLU A 94 16.88 6.49 8.14
CA GLU A 94 15.46 6.32 7.81
C GLU A 94 15.26 5.40 6.59
N VAL A 95 16.15 5.49 5.60
CA VAL A 95 16.14 4.62 4.40
C VAL A 95 16.42 3.17 4.79
N ARG A 96 17.47 2.96 5.58
CA ARG A 96 17.88 1.63 6.04
C ARG A 96 16.76 0.97 6.86
N ASP A 97 16.24 1.67 7.86
CA ASP A 97 15.14 1.19 8.70
C ASP A 97 13.89 0.83 7.87
N SER A 98 13.57 1.63 6.84
CA SER A 98 12.46 1.33 5.93
C SER A 98 12.69 0.09 5.08
N LEU A 99 13.90 -0.11 4.55
CA LEU A 99 14.26 -1.28 3.75
C LEU A 99 14.37 -2.55 4.61
N GLU A 100 14.90 -2.46 5.83
CA GLU A 100 14.96 -3.58 6.78
C GLU A 100 13.54 -4.03 7.17
N ARG A 101 12.62 -3.09 7.46
CA ARG A 101 11.21 -3.41 7.70
C ARG A 101 10.55 -4.07 6.49
N LEU A 102 10.84 -3.57 5.29
CA LEU A 102 10.29 -4.11 4.03
C LEU A 102 10.72 -5.56 3.80
N LEU A 103 11.98 -5.89 4.10
CA LEU A 103 12.55 -7.22 3.94
C LEU A 103 12.32 -8.16 5.13
N SER A 104 11.85 -7.65 6.29
CA SER A 104 11.66 -8.43 7.53
C SER A 104 10.81 -9.70 7.40
N LYS A 105 9.99 -9.80 6.34
CA LYS A 105 9.13 -10.97 6.06
C LYS A 105 9.82 -12.06 5.24
N ALA A 106 11.02 -11.82 4.70
CA ALA A 106 11.82 -12.82 3.97
C ALA A 106 12.55 -13.77 4.94
N LYS A 107 11.79 -14.59 5.69
CA LYS A 107 12.31 -15.40 6.81
C LYS A 107 13.38 -16.44 6.42
N ASP A 108 13.41 -16.88 5.17
CA ASP A 108 14.29 -17.97 4.73
C ASP A 108 15.68 -17.51 4.26
N VAL A 109 15.91 -16.20 4.18
CA VAL A 109 17.19 -15.63 3.75
C VAL A 109 17.47 -14.41 4.64
N ASP A 110 18.47 -14.49 5.54
CA ASP A 110 18.86 -13.40 6.46
C ASP A 110 19.07 -12.11 5.66
N PRO A 111 18.17 -11.11 5.71
CA PRO A 111 18.31 -9.92 4.90
C PRO A 111 19.19 -8.89 5.62
N ARG A 112 20.16 -8.32 4.91
CA ARG A 112 20.98 -7.20 5.37
C ARG A 112 20.89 -6.06 4.37
N VAL A 113 20.68 -4.85 4.88
CA VAL A 113 20.64 -3.62 4.09
C VAL A 113 21.90 -2.83 4.39
N LEU A 114 22.67 -2.52 3.35
CA LEU A 114 23.94 -1.79 3.45
C LEU A 114 24.04 -0.74 2.35
N ARG A 115 24.76 0.36 2.61
CA ARG A 115 25.24 1.23 1.53
C ARG A 115 26.40 0.58 0.82
N PHE A 116 26.58 0.92 -0.45
CA PHE A 116 27.68 0.38 -1.21
C PHE A 116 29.05 0.81 -0.66
N SER A 117 29.16 2.06 -0.19
CA SER A 117 30.33 2.53 0.59
C SER A 117 30.63 1.67 1.83
N GLU A 118 29.61 1.23 2.57
CA GLU A 118 29.76 0.34 3.73
C GLU A 118 30.24 -1.06 3.34
N VAL A 119 29.78 -1.59 2.21
CA VAL A 119 30.24 -2.90 1.71
C VAL A 119 31.72 -2.84 1.30
N LEU A 120 32.14 -1.74 0.68
CA LEU A 120 33.53 -1.51 0.25
C LEU A 120 34.48 -1.26 1.44
N GLY A 121 34.03 -0.50 2.44
CA GLY A 121 34.83 -0.12 3.59
C GLY A 121 36.13 0.58 3.18
N ALA A 122 37.28 0.09 3.66
CA ALA A 122 38.59 0.65 3.34
C ALA A 122 38.93 0.66 1.83
N ARG A 123 38.23 -0.13 1.01
CA ARG A 123 38.47 -0.29 -0.43
C ARG A 123 37.67 0.70 -1.30
N GLU A 124 36.92 1.63 -0.70
CA GLU A 124 36.16 2.64 -1.45
C GLU A 124 37.06 3.41 -2.44
N ARG A 125 38.26 3.82 -2.02
CA ARG A 125 39.20 4.55 -2.88
C ARG A 125 39.70 3.74 -4.08
N GLU A 126 39.95 2.45 -3.88
CA GLU A 126 40.34 1.54 -4.98
C GLU A 126 39.21 1.41 -6.00
N TYR A 127 37.97 1.27 -5.52
CA TYR A 127 36.79 1.19 -6.36
C TYR A 127 36.58 2.47 -7.18
N GLU A 128 36.63 3.65 -6.54
CA GLU A 128 36.48 4.94 -7.23
C GLU A 128 37.58 5.16 -8.29
N ALA A 129 38.81 4.73 -8.01
CA ALA A 129 39.90 4.79 -8.98
C ALA A 129 39.64 3.89 -10.20
N GLU A 130 39.19 2.64 -9.98
CA GLU A 130 38.84 1.71 -11.07
C GLU A 130 37.66 2.25 -11.90
N VAL A 131 36.66 2.88 -11.26
CA VAL A 131 35.56 3.55 -11.96
C VAL A 131 36.08 4.72 -12.80
N ALA A 132 36.93 5.59 -12.24
CA ALA A 132 37.48 6.75 -12.97
C ALA A 132 38.32 6.33 -14.19
N GLU A 133 39.15 5.30 -14.05
CA GLU A 133 39.91 4.72 -15.17
C GLU A 133 38.96 4.16 -16.25
N THR A 134 37.91 3.44 -15.83
CA THR A 134 36.92 2.86 -16.74
C THR A 134 36.11 3.95 -17.47
N VAL A 135 35.83 5.08 -16.81
CA VAL A 135 35.17 6.24 -17.43
C VAL A 135 35.97 6.75 -18.62
N GLU A 136 37.27 6.97 -18.45
CA GLU A 136 38.12 7.49 -19.53
C GLU A 136 38.22 6.46 -20.67
N ARG A 137 38.31 5.16 -20.37
CA ARG A 137 38.26 4.09 -21.37
C ARG A 137 36.96 4.10 -22.18
N PHE A 138 35.82 4.27 -21.52
CA PHE A 138 34.50 4.29 -22.19
C PHE A 138 34.31 5.58 -23.02
N LEU A 139 34.88 6.71 -22.58
CA LEU A 139 34.91 7.93 -23.37
C LEU A 139 35.75 7.78 -24.64
N THR A 140 36.92 7.14 -24.56
CA THR A 140 37.73 6.83 -25.75
C THR A 140 36.99 5.89 -26.71
N ALA A 141 36.27 4.90 -26.19
CA ALA A 141 35.50 3.94 -26.99
C ALA A 141 34.41 4.60 -27.86
N LEU A 142 33.88 5.76 -27.49
CA LEU A 142 32.92 6.51 -28.31
C LEU A 142 33.50 6.94 -29.67
N SER A 143 34.80 7.25 -29.71
CA SER A 143 35.51 7.65 -30.92
C SER A 143 36.07 6.46 -31.72
N GLY A 144 35.93 5.24 -31.18
CA GLY A 144 36.43 4.01 -31.77
C GLY A 144 35.45 3.33 -32.75
N PRO A 145 35.83 2.13 -33.24
CA PRO A 145 34.96 1.29 -34.06
C PRO A 145 33.70 0.86 -33.30
N GLU A 146 32.69 0.34 -34.01
CA GLU A 146 31.50 -0.20 -33.35
C GLU A 146 31.82 -1.35 -32.40
N GLY A 147 31.09 -1.40 -31.29
CA GLY A 147 31.25 -2.40 -30.25
C GLY A 147 30.30 -2.17 -29.07
N THR A 148 30.17 -3.16 -28.19
CA THR A 148 29.17 -3.19 -27.10
C THR A 148 29.21 -1.94 -26.22
N VAL A 149 30.41 -1.48 -25.84
CA VAL A 149 30.59 -0.28 -25.00
C VAL A 149 30.09 0.97 -25.72
N LYS A 150 30.43 1.15 -27.01
CA LYS A 150 29.99 2.31 -27.80
C LYS A 150 28.47 2.33 -27.93
N THR A 151 27.85 1.21 -28.27
CA THR A 151 26.39 1.09 -28.37
C THR A 151 25.70 1.43 -27.04
N ALA A 152 26.22 0.93 -25.92
CA ALA A 152 25.68 1.19 -24.59
C ALA A 152 25.82 2.67 -24.19
N MET A 153 27.00 3.27 -24.47
CA MET A 153 27.25 4.71 -24.28
C MET A 153 26.30 5.58 -25.11
N GLU A 154 26.12 5.30 -26.40
CA GLU A 154 25.22 6.05 -27.27
C GLU A 154 23.75 5.96 -26.83
N LYS A 155 23.33 4.78 -26.33
CA LYS A 155 22.00 4.60 -25.74
C LYS A 155 21.82 5.48 -24.50
N GLU A 156 22.78 5.50 -23.58
CA GLU A 156 22.71 6.31 -22.37
C GLU A 156 22.79 7.83 -22.66
N ILE A 157 23.64 8.25 -23.61
CA ILE A 157 23.70 9.65 -24.07
C ILE A 157 22.36 10.07 -24.65
N ARG A 158 21.70 9.23 -25.46
CA ARG A 158 20.36 9.52 -25.99
C ARG A 158 19.32 9.69 -24.88
N ARG A 159 19.34 8.82 -23.86
CA ARG A 159 18.46 8.93 -22.68
C ARG A 159 18.68 10.25 -21.94
N ARG A 160 19.94 10.63 -21.70
CA ARG A 160 20.28 11.88 -21.01
C ARG A 160 19.96 13.13 -21.83
N ARG A 161 20.20 13.11 -23.15
CA ARG A 161 19.78 14.20 -24.05
C ARG A 161 18.27 14.39 -24.06
N ARG A 162 17.50 13.31 -24.00
CA ARG A 162 16.04 13.39 -23.87
C ARG A 162 15.66 14.06 -22.56
N PHE A 163 16.21 13.58 -21.43
CA PHE A 163 15.98 14.18 -20.13
C PHE A 163 16.33 15.68 -20.10
N GLU A 164 17.49 16.04 -20.64
CA GLU A 164 17.96 17.42 -20.74
C GLU A 164 16.95 18.31 -21.46
N ARG A 165 16.46 17.88 -22.63
CA ARG A 165 15.40 18.61 -23.37
C ARG A 165 14.12 18.78 -22.56
N GLU A 166 13.73 17.78 -21.78
CA GLU A 166 12.51 17.82 -20.95
C GLU A 166 12.68 18.67 -19.68
N THR A 167 13.91 18.95 -19.25
CA THR A 167 14.20 19.70 -18.02
C THR A 167 14.72 21.12 -18.25
N GLY A 168 15.34 21.40 -19.39
CA GLY A 168 15.95 22.69 -19.70
C GLY A 168 17.11 23.08 -18.79
N ARG A 169 17.84 22.10 -18.23
CA ARG A 169 18.97 22.30 -17.30
C ARG A 169 20.21 22.89 -17.98
N ARG A 170 20.26 22.79 -19.30
CA ARG A 170 21.30 23.24 -20.25
C ARG A 170 22.65 22.57 -20.05
N ASP A 171 22.68 21.28 -19.74
CA ASP A 171 23.94 20.54 -19.77
C ASP A 171 24.61 20.58 -21.14
N GLY A 172 25.89 20.93 -21.16
CA GLY A 172 26.72 20.79 -22.34
C GLY A 172 26.93 19.32 -22.73
N GLU A 173 27.20 19.07 -24.02
CA GLU A 173 27.39 17.72 -24.54
C GLU A 173 28.51 16.94 -23.81
N ALA A 174 29.61 17.62 -23.46
CA ALA A 174 30.71 17.00 -22.72
C ALA A 174 30.26 16.48 -21.33
N ALA A 175 29.40 17.23 -20.64
CA ALA A 175 28.86 16.82 -19.34
C ALA A 175 27.94 15.60 -19.47
N LEU A 176 27.08 15.58 -20.49
CA LEU A 176 26.20 14.45 -20.79
C LEU A 176 27.00 13.17 -21.09
N ARG A 177 28.06 13.27 -21.92
CA ARG A 177 28.96 12.15 -22.26
C ARG A 177 29.69 11.62 -21.03
N ARG A 178 30.28 12.51 -20.21
CA ARG A 178 31.01 12.12 -19.00
C ARG A 178 30.09 11.43 -17.99
N ARG A 179 28.88 11.96 -17.76
CA ARG A 179 27.90 11.31 -16.86
C ARG A 179 27.41 9.96 -17.38
N ALA A 180 27.22 9.82 -18.69
CA ALA A 180 26.91 8.52 -19.29
C ALA A 180 28.04 7.52 -19.00
N ALA A 181 29.29 7.90 -19.29
CA ALA A 181 30.45 7.05 -18.98
C ALA A 181 30.51 6.67 -17.49
N SER A 182 30.32 7.64 -16.57
CA SER A 182 30.28 7.36 -15.12
C SER A 182 29.21 6.34 -14.73
N GLN A 183 28.01 6.41 -15.33
CA GLN A 183 26.94 5.45 -15.05
C GLN A 183 27.27 4.05 -15.56
N LEU A 184 27.75 3.92 -16.80
CA LEU A 184 28.11 2.62 -17.36
C LEU A 184 29.32 2.01 -16.66
N ALA A 185 30.35 2.81 -16.39
CA ALA A 185 31.54 2.37 -15.67
C ALA A 185 31.20 1.87 -14.26
N ASN A 186 30.29 2.56 -13.56
CA ASN A 186 29.81 2.11 -12.25
C ASN A 186 29.21 0.69 -12.29
N TYR A 187 28.26 0.44 -13.20
CA TYR A 187 27.69 -0.90 -13.35
C TYR A 187 28.75 -1.94 -13.71
N ALA A 188 29.60 -1.64 -14.68
CA ALA A 188 30.60 -2.60 -15.16
C ALA A 188 31.63 -2.97 -14.08
N VAL A 189 32.09 -2.00 -13.27
CA VAL A 189 33.01 -2.25 -12.15
C VAL A 189 32.29 -2.98 -11.03
N GLN A 190 31.00 -2.68 -10.75
CA GLN A 190 30.19 -3.48 -9.82
C GLN A 190 30.13 -4.95 -10.23
N GLY A 191 29.85 -5.26 -11.50
CA GLY A 191 29.78 -6.65 -11.97
C GLY A 191 31.09 -7.41 -11.78
N ARG A 192 32.20 -6.81 -12.20
CA ARG A 192 33.54 -7.37 -11.96
C ARG A 192 33.84 -7.56 -10.47
N LEU A 193 33.46 -6.60 -9.62
CA LEU A 193 33.66 -6.67 -8.18
C LEU A 193 32.86 -7.84 -7.57
N MET A 194 31.59 -7.98 -7.94
CA MET A 194 30.72 -9.08 -7.49
C MET A 194 31.29 -10.44 -7.90
N ARG A 195 31.85 -10.54 -9.13
CA ARG A 195 32.53 -11.74 -9.61
C ARG A 195 33.77 -12.05 -8.77
N ARG A 196 34.62 -11.05 -8.50
CA ARG A 196 35.80 -11.17 -7.63
C ARG A 196 35.45 -11.55 -6.20
N TRP A 197 34.30 -11.11 -5.69
CA TRP A 197 33.80 -11.48 -4.36
C TRP A 197 33.19 -12.88 -4.29
N ASN A 198 33.02 -13.54 -5.45
CA ASN A 198 32.45 -14.88 -5.55
C ASN A 198 31.10 -14.99 -4.83
N ILE A 199 30.20 -14.04 -5.11
CA ILE A 199 28.83 -14.07 -4.58
C ILE A 199 28.10 -15.33 -5.05
N ALA A 200 27.14 -15.81 -4.26
CA ALA A 200 26.38 -17.01 -4.59
C ALA A 200 25.44 -16.76 -5.79
N ALA A 201 24.76 -15.60 -5.78
CA ALA A 201 23.86 -15.19 -6.83
C ALA A 201 23.74 -13.66 -6.88
N TYR A 202 23.50 -13.11 -8.06
CA TYR A 202 23.06 -11.73 -8.25
C TYR A 202 21.58 -11.72 -8.58
N ILE A 203 20.78 -10.92 -7.87
CA ILE A 203 19.37 -10.74 -8.18
C ILE A 203 19.25 -9.46 -9.01
N PRO A 204 19.00 -9.56 -10.32
CA PRO A 204 18.96 -8.40 -11.19
C PRO A 204 17.63 -7.65 -11.06
N TRP A 205 17.68 -6.33 -11.20
CA TRP A 205 16.49 -5.55 -11.53
C TRP A 205 16.05 -5.89 -12.95
N THR A 206 16.91 -5.71 -13.95
CA THR A 206 16.57 -5.92 -15.36
C THR A 206 17.62 -6.74 -16.10
N ALA A 207 17.24 -7.36 -17.21
CA ALA A 207 18.20 -7.95 -18.15
C ALA A 207 19.21 -6.92 -18.70
N GLU A 208 18.80 -5.65 -18.84
CA GLU A 208 19.71 -4.58 -19.26
C GLU A 208 20.83 -4.34 -18.23
N GLU A 209 20.52 -4.40 -16.93
CA GLU A 209 21.50 -4.27 -15.86
C GLU A 209 22.56 -5.38 -15.91
N ILE A 210 22.16 -6.62 -16.16
CA ILE A 210 23.11 -7.75 -16.34
C ILE A 210 24.09 -7.45 -17.48
N GLY A 211 23.57 -6.97 -18.62
CA GLY A 211 24.41 -6.60 -19.77
C GLY A 211 25.40 -5.48 -19.44
N LEU A 212 24.97 -4.46 -18.70
CA LEU A 212 25.85 -3.36 -18.27
C LEU A 212 26.93 -3.82 -17.27
N MET A 213 26.56 -4.67 -16.32
CA MET A 213 27.49 -5.22 -15.33
C MET A 213 28.50 -6.20 -15.94
N SER A 214 28.16 -6.81 -17.08
CA SER A 214 29.03 -7.76 -17.79
C SER A 214 30.03 -7.10 -18.75
N LEU A 215 29.98 -5.77 -18.96
CA LEU A 215 30.83 -5.05 -19.94
C LEU A 215 32.33 -5.21 -19.71
N LEU A 216 32.74 -5.49 -18.47
CA LEU A 216 34.13 -5.61 -18.06
C LEU A 216 34.53 -7.05 -17.69
N ASP A 217 33.56 -7.94 -17.52
CA ASP A 217 33.72 -9.34 -17.15
C ASP A 217 32.45 -10.12 -17.55
N GLU A 218 32.48 -10.80 -18.70
CA GLU A 218 31.34 -11.56 -19.22
C GLU A 218 30.93 -12.71 -18.29
N GLY A 219 31.85 -13.17 -17.43
CA GLY A 219 31.57 -14.20 -16.43
C GLY A 219 30.54 -13.77 -15.38
N PHE A 220 30.30 -12.47 -15.21
CA PHE A 220 29.27 -11.96 -14.29
C PHE A 220 27.86 -12.48 -14.64
N ALA A 221 27.52 -12.57 -15.92
CA ALA A 221 26.18 -12.98 -16.36
C ALA A 221 25.78 -14.37 -15.83
N SER A 222 26.75 -15.27 -15.62
CA SER A 222 26.51 -16.61 -15.08
C SER A 222 26.09 -16.63 -13.61
N MET A 223 26.27 -15.52 -12.89
CA MET A 223 25.90 -15.37 -11.49
C MET A 223 24.49 -14.79 -11.31
N ALA A 224 23.94 -14.20 -12.36
CA ALA A 224 22.64 -13.53 -12.31
C ALA A 224 21.50 -14.55 -12.34
N LEU A 225 20.53 -14.37 -11.46
CA LEU A 225 19.30 -15.16 -11.48
C LEU A 225 18.50 -14.87 -12.75
N SER A 226 17.75 -15.87 -13.18
CA SER A 226 16.80 -15.73 -14.30
C SER A 226 15.63 -14.80 -13.96
N ALA A 227 15.24 -14.78 -12.68
CA ALA A 227 14.16 -13.94 -12.17
C ALA A 227 14.64 -12.50 -11.91
N ASP A 228 13.86 -11.53 -12.38
CA ASP A 228 14.14 -10.09 -12.26
C ASP A 228 13.03 -9.37 -11.48
N TYR A 229 13.36 -8.31 -10.73
CA TYR A 229 12.38 -7.48 -9.99
C TYR A 229 12.00 -6.19 -10.71
N GLY A 230 12.38 -6.06 -11.98
CA GLY A 230 12.07 -4.89 -12.81
C GLY A 230 10.72 -4.92 -13.47
N ARG A 231 10.15 -6.11 -13.59
CA ARG A 231 8.78 -6.29 -14.06
C ARG A 231 7.82 -5.92 -12.93
N VAL A 232 7.27 -4.72 -13.03
CA VAL A 232 6.11 -4.32 -12.23
C VAL A 232 4.94 -5.14 -12.75
N ALA A 233 4.50 -6.14 -11.99
CA ALA A 233 3.25 -6.82 -12.29
C ALA A 233 2.13 -5.77 -12.18
N THR A 234 1.41 -5.52 -13.27
CA THR A 234 0.17 -4.76 -13.18
C THR A 234 -0.77 -5.55 -12.27
N PRO A 235 -1.23 -4.95 -11.15
CA PRO A 235 -2.10 -5.68 -10.24
C PRO A 235 -3.37 -6.11 -10.99
N ALA A 236 -3.78 -7.36 -10.78
CA ALA A 236 -4.94 -7.94 -11.47
C ALA A 236 -6.24 -7.18 -11.15
N THR A 237 -6.34 -6.63 -9.93
CA THR A 237 -7.42 -5.75 -9.48
C THR A 237 -6.81 -4.51 -8.81
N PRO A 238 -7.48 -3.35 -8.78
CA PRO A 238 -6.98 -2.18 -8.07
C PRO A 238 -6.69 -2.47 -6.59
N ALA A 239 -7.54 -3.26 -5.92
CA ALA A 239 -7.32 -3.68 -4.54
C ALA A 239 -6.06 -4.53 -4.35
N ALA A 240 -5.61 -5.26 -5.38
CA ALA A 240 -4.36 -6.00 -5.34
C ALA A 240 -3.11 -5.10 -5.29
N ALA A 241 -3.25 -3.79 -5.46
CA ALA A 241 -2.17 -2.85 -5.21
C ALA A 241 -1.83 -2.68 -3.72
N LEU A 242 -2.75 -3.01 -2.79
CA LEU A 242 -2.51 -2.93 -1.34
C LEU A 242 -1.52 -4.02 -0.87
N PRO A 243 -0.71 -3.77 0.18
CA PRO A 243 0.24 -4.77 0.67
C PRO A 243 -0.45 -6.04 1.19
N GLU A 244 0.16 -7.21 0.98
CA GLU A 244 -0.40 -8.53 1.37
C GLU A 244 -0.84 -8.64 2.83
N GLY A 245 -0.19 -7.90 3.74
CA GLY A 245 -0.52 -7.91 5.16
C GLY A 245 -1.90 -7.33 5.51
N PHE A 246 -2.58 -6.70 4.55
CA PHE A 246 -3.89 -6.06 4.72
C PHE A 246 -4.99 -6.85 4.00
N GLY A 247 -5.08 -8.17 4.24
CA GLY A 247 -6.04 -9.07 3.60
C GLY A 247 -7.49 -8.62 3.76
N ASP A 248 -7.92 -8.36 4.99
CA ASP A 248 -9.27 -7.86 5.31
C ASP A 248 -9.60 -6.57 4.52
N LEU A 249 -8.69 -5.60 4.51
CA LEU A 249 -8.88 -4.36 3.76
C LEU A 249 -8.95 -4.58 2.25
N ARG A 250 -8.22 -5.56 1.70
CA ARG A 250 -8.29 -5.90 0.26
C ARG A 250 -9.65 -6.47 -0.09
N GLU A 251 -10.10 -7.46 0.67
CA GLU A 251 -11.43 -8.07 0.50
C GLU A 251 -12.53 -7.02 0.63
N GLU A 252 -12.46 -6.19 1.67
CA GLU A 252 -13.40 -5.08 1.86
C GLU A 252 -13.35 -4.16 0.63
N LEU A 253 -12.19 -3.63 0.27
CA LEU A 253 -12.03 -2.68 -0.84
C LEU A 253 -12.57 -3.19 -2.18
N GLU A 254 -12.46 -4.48 -2.48
CA GLU A 254 -13.06 -5.06 -3.69
C GLU A 254 -14.58 -4.90 -3.72
N LEU A 255 -15.26 -5.04 -2.58
CA LEU A 255 -16.69 -4.78 -2.45
C LEU A 255 -17.01 -3.30 -2.67
N TYR A 256 -16.21 -2.39 -2.09
CA TYR A 256 -16.42 -0.95 -2.33
C TYR A 256 -16.25 -0.62 -3.81
N ILE A 257 -15.23 -1.17 -4.46
CA ILE A 257 -14.95 -0.96 -5.88
C ILE A 257 -16.11 -1.46 -6.75
N ALA A 258 -16.66 -2.63 -6.44
CA ALA A 258 -17.82 -3.18 -7.14
C ALA A 258 -19.07 -2.29 -6.99
N ASP A 259 -19.20 -1.60 -5.86
CA ASP A 259 -20.32 -0.71 -5.57
C ASP A 259 -20.16 0.71 -6.13
N LEU A 260 -18.93 1.15 -6.43
CA LEU A 260 -18.67 2.52 -6.93
C LEU A 260 -19.57 2.96 -8.09
N PRO A 261 -19.90 2.13 -9.12
CA PRO A 261 -20.80 2.56 -10.20
C PRO A 261 -22.20 2.98 -9.72
N ARG A 262 -22.63 2.49 -8.55
CA ARG A 262 -23.92 2.79 -7.92
C ARG A 262 -23.81 3.89 -6.86
N THR A 263 -22.59 4.28 -6.48
CA THR A 263 -22.33 5.28 -5.44
C THR A 263 -22.53 6.70 -5.99
N PRO A 264 -23.40 7.53 -5.40
CA PRO A 264 -23.52 8.92 -5.79
C PRO A 264 -22.20 9.69 -5.60
N GLY A 265 -21.86 10.57 -6.55
CA GLY A 265 -20.59 11.30 -6.52
C GLY A 265 -19.35 10.44 -6.82
N ALA A 266 -19.51 9.23 -7.37
CA ALA A 266 -18.39 8.37 -7.73
C ALA A 266 -17.41 9.06 -8.69
N VAL A 267 -16.12 8.90 -8.41
CA VAL A 267 -15.05 9.34 -9.32
C VAL A 267 -15.08 8.55 -10.62
N ARG A 268 -14.55 9.16 -11.69
CA ARG A 268 -14.42 8.50 -12.99
C ARG A 268 -13.61 7.20 -12.85
N PRO A 269 -13.98 6.08 -13.52
CA PRO A 269 -13.30 4.79 -13.36
C PRO A 269 -11.77 4.84 -13.52
N GLY A 270 -11.25 5.70 -14.41
CA GLY A 270 -9.81 5.87 -14.62
C GLY A 270 -9.04 6.48 -13.45
N LEU A 271 -9.72 7.03 -12.42
CA LEU A 271 -9.11 7.62 -11.23
C LEU A 271 -9.02 6.64 -10.06
N LEU A 272 -9.69 5.48 -10.16
CA LEU A 272 -9.71 4.49 -9.09
C LEU A 272 -8.32 3.93 -8.78
N LEU A 273 -7.60 3.47 -9.80
CA LEU A 273 -6.27 2.90 -9.62
C LEU A 273 -5.29 3.92 -9.00
N PRO A 274 -5.19 5.18 -9.49
CA PRO A 274 -4.40 6.21 -8.82
C PRO A 274 -4.73 6.43 -7.34
N VAL A 275 -6.02 6.41 -6.97
CA VAL A 275 -6.44 6.52 -5.56
C VAL A 275 -5.92 5.33 -4.74
N VAL A 276 -6.14 4.10 -5.21
CA VAL A 276 -5.71 2.91 -4.46
C VAL A 276 -4.17 2.81 -4.40
N GLU A 277 -3.47 3.20 -5.46
CA GLU A 277 -2.00 3.24 -5.46
C GLU A 277 -1.43 4.23 -4.44
N ALA A 278 -2.04 5.42 -4.32
CA ALA A 278 -1.67 6.43 -3.33
C ALA A 278 -1.91 5.94 -1.90
N LEU A 279 -3.06 5.30 -1.64
CA LEU A 279 -3.37 4.70 -0.34
C LEU A 279 -2.44 3.53 -0.01
N SER A 280 -2.11 2.71 -0.99
CA SER A 280 -1.16 1.62 -0.81
C SER A 280 0.26 2.15 -0.51
N LYS A 281 0.66 3.31 -1.05
CA LYS A 281 1.91 3.98 -0.66
C LYS A 281 1.89 4.43 0.81
N ILE A 282 0.73 4.83 1.35
CA ILE A 282 0.59 5.13 2.78
C ILE A 282 0.88 3.89 3.64
N LEU A 283 0.37 2.74 3.21
CA LEU A 283 0.49 1.46 3.92
C LEU A 283 1.83 0.75 3.73
N THR A 284 2.62 1.15 2.74
CA THR A 284 3.89 0.49 2.42
C THR A 284 5.04 1.16 3.21
N PRO A 285 5.89 0.38 3.92
CA PRO A 285 7.03 0.92 4.65
C PRO A 285 7.90 1.82 3.78
N GLY A 286 8.25 3.00 4.30
CA GLY A 286 9.10 3.96 3.61
C GLY A 286 8.43 4.78 2.51
N THR A 287 7.20 4.51 2.08
CA THR A 287 6.51 5.32 1.05
C THR A 287 5.42 6.23 1.60
N ARG A 288 5.22 6.26 2.92
CA ARG A 288 4.10 6.95 3.56
C ARG A 288 3.96 8.41 3.16
N ARG A 289 5.02 9.22 3.31
CA ARG A 289 4.95 10.66 3.00
C ARG A 289 4.67 10.89 1.52
N ALA A 290 5.10 9.99 0.64
CA ALA A 290 4.77 10.05 -0.78
C ALA A 290 3.28 9.79 -1.03
N GLY A 291 2.72 8.75 -0.42
CA GLY A 291 1.28 8.49 -0.44
C GLY A 291 0.47 9.65 0.11
N GLU A 292 0.88 10.26 1.23
CA GLU A 292 0.21 11.43 1.80
C GLU A 292 0.22 12.63 0.85
N ARG A 293 1.35 12.92 0.18
CA ARG A 293 1.43 14.00 -0.83
C ARG A 293 0.51 13.73 -2.00
N GLU A 294 0.46 12.50 -2.49
CA GLU A 294 -0.42 12.12 -3.60
C GLU A 294 -1.90 12.20 -3.20
N VAL A 295 -2.26 11.77 -2.00
CA VAL A 295 -3.62 11.94 -1.48
C VAL A 295 -3.98 13.41 -1.31
N ARG A 296 -3.07 14.27 -0.83
CA ARG A 296 -3.29 15.73 -0.78
C ARG A 296 -3.52 16.30 -2.18
N ALA A 297 -2.66 15.96 -3.14
CA ALA A 297 -2.80 16.41 -4.52
C ALA A 297 -4.12 15.95 -5.15
N LEU A 298 -4.51 14.69 -4.95
CA LEU A 298 -5.81 14.16 -5.35
C LEU A 298 -6.95 14.94 -4.69
N ASN A 299 -6.87 15.18 -3.38
CA ASN A 299 -7.89 15.91 -2.63
C ASN A 299 -8.06 17.36 -3.11
N ASP A 300 -7.00 17.98 -3.62
CA ASP A 300 -7.01 19.36 -4.14
C ASP A 300 -7.64 19.43 -5.54
N VAL A 301 -7.38 18.45 -6.40
CA VAL A 301 -7.84 18.48 -7.81
C VAL A 301 -9.21 17.82 -8.03
N LEU A 302 -9.57 16.82 -7.23
CA LEU A 302 -10.85 16.14 -7.38
C LEU A 302 -12.01 17.09 -7.00
N ALA A 303 -13.11 17.04 -7.74
CA ALA A 303 -14.36 17.74 -7.41
C ALA A 303 -14.84 17.40 -6.00
N GLY A 304 -15.74 18.17 -5.37
CA GLY A 304 -16.25 17.88 -4.03
C GLY A 304 -16.18 19.09 -3.10
N GLY A 305 -17.08 19.07 -2.11
CA GLY A 305 -17.30 20.19 -1.19
C GLY A 305 -16.20 20.41 -0.15
N SER A 306 -16.29 21.53 0.56
CA SER A 306 -15.33 21.95 1.58
C SER A 306 -15.26 20.96 2.75
N VAL A 307 -16.39 20.33 3.09
CA VAL A 307 -16.48 19.35 4.17
C VAL A 307 -15.66 18.12 3.83
N ASN A 308 -15.89 17.51 2.65
CA ASN A 308 -15.20 16.30 2.23
C ASN A 308 -13.68 16.52 2.19
N ARG A 309 -13.24 17.66 1.64
CA ARG A 309 -11.81 18.04 1.60
C ARG A 309 -11.20 18.21 2.98
N THR A 310 -11.96 18.75 3.94
CA THR A 310 -11.52 18.89 5.33
C THR A 310 -11.38 17.53 5.98
N ARG A 311 -12.34 16.63 5.74
CA ARG A 311 -12.29 15.29 6.30
C ARG A 311 -11.13 14.44 5.77
N VAL A 312 -10.78 14.55 4.49
CA VAL A 312 -9.57 13.91 3.95
C VAL A 312 -8.32 14.43 4.67
N ARG A 313 -8.23 15.74 4.94
CA ARG A 313 -7.10 16.33 5.68
C ARG A 313 -7.00 15.79 7.11
N GLU A 314 -8.12 15.75 7.85
CA GLU A 314 -8.19 15.18 9.20
C GLU A 314 -7.79 13.70 9.23
N LEU A 315 -8.28 12.91 8.26
CA LEU A 315 -7.95 11.48 8.17
C LEU A 315 -6.47 11.27 7.84
N LEU A 316 -5.88 12.10 6.96
CA LEU A 316 -4.44 12.08 6.68
C LEU A 316 -3.60 12.43 7.91
N GLU A 317 -4.02 13.42 8.70
CA GLU A 317 -3.36 13.77 9.97
C GLU A 317 -3.44 12.60 10.98
N ALA A 318 -4.59 11.92 11.04
CA ALA A 318 -4.77 10.72 11.86
C ALA A 318 -3.89 9.54 11.41
N VAL A 319 -3.61 9.40 10.11
CA VAL A 319 -2.61 8.44 9.59
C VAL A 319 -1.22 8.81 10.09
N GLY A 320 -0.83 10.09 9.99
CA GLY A 320 0.51 10.55 10.35
C GLY A 320 0.91 10.29 11.81
N SER A 321 -0.08 10.24 12.71
CA SER A 321 0.10 10.05 14.16
C SER A 321 0.11 8.58 14.62
N ARG A 322 -0.10 7.60 13.73
CA ARG A 322 -0.27 6.18 14.11
C ARG A 322 0.83 5.28 13.54
N PRO A 323 1.17 4.16 14.21
CA PRO A 323 2.00 3.12 13.62
C PRO A 323 1.27 2.43 12.46
N MET A 324 1.89 2.37 11.29
CA MET A 324 1.33 1.72 10.10
C MET A 324 1.52 0.21 10.16
N LYS A 325 0.71 -0.46 10.97
CA LYS A 325 0.59 -1.92 11.03
C LYS A 325 -0.83 -2.34 10.63
N PRO A 326 -1.00 -3.56 10.08
CA PRO A 326 -2.31 -4.18 9.93
C PRO A 326 -3.09 -4.12 11.24
N GLY A 327 -4.38 -3.84 11.14
CA GLY A 327 -5.22 -3.59 12.30
C GLY A 327 -6.29 -2.55 12.02
N TRP A 328 -7.37 -2.68 12.78
CA TRP A 328 -8.62 -1.95 12.60
C TRP A 328 -8.44 -0.44 12.45
N ALA A 329 -7.68 0.20 13.35
CA ALA A 329 -7.54 1.65 13.36
C ALA A 329 -6.87 2.19 12.08
N THR A 330 -5.93 1.45 11.50
CA THR A 330 -5.25 1.82 10.25
C THR A 330 -6.17 1.54 9.07
N GLU A 331 -6.73 0.32 9.01
CA GLU A 331 -7.58 -0.14 7.92
C GLU A 331 -8.83 0.72 7.76
N GLN A 332 -9.49 1.07 8.87
CA GLN A 332 -10.63 1.98 8.86
C GLN A 332 -10.27 3.37 8.36
N THR A 333 -9.12 3.92 8.77
CA THR A 333 -8.69 5.23 8.28
C THR A 333 -8.41 5.20 6.78
N ILE A 334 -7.74 4.15 6.27
CA ILE A 334 -7.46 4.01 4.84
C ILE A 334 -8.73 3.79 4.04
N LYS A 335 -9.64 2.96 4.54
CA LYS A 335 -10.96 2.74 3.97
C LYS A 335 -11.77 4.03 3.90
N LYS A 336 -11.72 4.84 4.97
CA LYS A 336 -12.34 6.16 4.99
C LYS A 336 -11.71 7.10 3.97
N LEU A 337 -10.39 7.16 3.90
CA LEU A 337 -9.68 7.92 2.87
C LEU A 337 -10.07 7.48 1.46
N PHE A 338 -10.11 6.18 1.19
CA PHE A 338 -10.57 5.63 -0.09
C PHE A 338 -11.92 6.19 -0.45
N CYS A 339 -12.91 6.01 0.42
CA CYS A 339 -14.24 6.46 0.13
C CYS A 339 -14.31 7.99 -0.04
N HIS A 340 -13.58 8.78 0.78
CA HIS A 340 -13.58 10.25 0.65
C HIS A 340 -12.91 10.73 -0.64
N LEU A 341 -12.01 9.93 -1.20
CA LEU A 341 -11.39 10.22 -2.49
C LEU A 341 -12.25 9.71 -3.65
N THR A 342 -13.00 8.62 -3.48
CA THR A 342 -13.79 8.01 -4.56
C THR A 342 -15.25 8.43 -4.61
N ALA A 343 -15.83 8.97 -3.54
CA ALA A 343 -17.19 9.47 -3.47
C ALA A 343 -17.17 10.96 -3.05
N ARG A 344 -17.30 11.83 -4.04
CA ARG A 344 -16.97 13.25 -3.96
C ARG A 344 -18.23 14.13 -3.97
N TYR A 345 -19.04 13.94 -2.95
CA TYR A 345 -20.22 14.77 -2.69
C TYR A 345 -19.87 16.26 -2.60
N GLY A 346 -20.73 17.11 -3.17
CA GLY A 346 -20.83 18.53 -2.81
C GLY A 346 -21.41 18.70 -1.40
N ASP A 347 -21.17 19.85 -0.76
CA ASP A 347 -21.66 20.10 0.60
C ASP A 347 -23.21 20.06 0.66
N GLU A 348 -23.90 20.58 -0.35
CA GLU A 348 -25.37 20.50 -0.46
C GLU A 348 -25.87 19.06 -0.60
N GLU A 349 -25.17 18.23 -1.38
CA GLU A 349 -25.52 16.83 -1.55
C GLU A 349 -25.36 16.06 -0.24
N CYS A 350 -24.35 16.40 0.56
CA CYS A 350 -24.15 15.81 1.89
C CYS A 350 -25.33 16.08 2.82
N VAL A 351 -25.87 17.31 2.79
CA VAL A 351 -27.04 17.71 3.58
C VAL A 351 -28.29 16.96 3.10
N ARG A 352 -28.54 16.95 1.78
CA ARG A 352 -29.68 16.21 1.20
C ARG A 352 -29.65 14.73 1.57
N GLU A 353 -28.47 14.12 1.50
CA GLU A 353 -28.29 12.72 1.86
C GLU A 353 -28.44 12.45 3.35
N TYR A 354 -27.96 13.35 4.21
CA TYR A 354 -28.18 13.29 5.66
C TYR A 354 -29.68 13.34 5.99
N ASP A 355 -30.41 14.28 5.39
CA ASP A 355 -31.85 14.44 5.61
C ASP A 355 -32.63 13.22 5.11
N ARG A 356 -32.30 12.73 3.91
CA ARG A 356 -32.84 11.48 3.37
C ARG A 356 -32.60 10.31 4.31
N HIS A 357 -31.39 10.18 4.85
CA HIS A 357 -31.06 9.10 5.77
C HIS A 357 -31.85 9.21 7.07
N ARG A 358 -31.94 10.41 7.67
CA ARG A 358 -32.76 10.64 8.87
C ARG A 358 -34.22 10.26 8.65
N GLU A 359 -34.76 10.55 7.48
CA GLU A 359 -36.14 10.18 7.15
C GLU A 359 -36.32 8.66 7.07
N VAL A 360 -35.41 7.95 6.38
CA VAL A 360 -35.43 6.47 6.32
C VAL A 360 -35.37 5.86 7.71
N VAL A 361 -34.48 6.36 8.58
CA VAL A 361 -34.33 5.87 9.95
C VAL A 361 -35.61 6.07 10.77
N ARG A 362 -36.20 7.27 10.67
CA ARG A 362 -37.47 7.57 11.33
C ARG A 362 -38.59 6.65 10.84
N GLU A 363 -38.69 6.45 9.53
CA GLU A 363 -39.73 5.62 8.93
C GLU A 363 -39.58 4.13 9.30
N LEU A 364 -38.35 3.61 9.35
CA LEU A 364 -38.08 2.25 9.83
C LEU A 364 -38.51 2.05 11.28
N GLY A 365 -38.28 3.05 12.14
CA GLY A 365 -38.74 3.03 13.53
C GLY A 365 -40.27 3.06 13.65
N ASP A 366 -40.92 3.96 12.90
CA ASP A 366 -42.37 4.21 12.98
C ASP A 366 -43.22 3.06 12.39
N ARG A 367 -42.70 2.32 11.40
CA ARG A 367 -43.45 1.28 10.68
C ARG A 367 -43.38 -0.12 11.30
N LEU A 368 -42.65 -0.30 12.39
CA LEU A 368 -42.55 -1.61 13.02
C LEU A 368 -43.87 -1.97 13.73
N PRO A 369 -44.51 -3.11 13.42
CA PRO A 369 -45.76 -3.48 14.07
C PRO A 369 -45.59 -3.65 15.59
N ALA A 370 -46.60 -3.25 16.38
CA ALA A 370 -46.55 -3.30 17.84
C ALA A 370 -46.25 -4.71 18.41
N HIS A 371 -46.71 -5.76 17.72
CA HIS A 371 -46.45 -7.15 18.10
C HIS A 371 -45.04 -7.66 17.73
N VAL A 372 -44.31 -6.90 16.90
CA VAL A 372 -42.91 -7.17 16.55
C VAL A 372 -41.99 -6.32 17.43
N SER A 373 -42.40 -5.09 17.73
CA SER A 373 -41.59 -4.11 18.45
C SER A 373 -41.23 -4.49 19.89
N SER A 374 -41.89 -5.48 20.50
CA SER A 374 -41.50 -6.01 21.82
C SER A 374 -40.34 -7.01 21.76
N ASP A 375 -40.19 -7.72 20.64
CA ASP A 375 -39.39 -8.94 20.53
C ASP A 375 -38.10 -8.76 19.70
N VAL A 376 -37.96 -7.62 19.02
CA VAL A 376 -36.78 -7.26 18.22
C VAL A 376 -36.36 -5.83 18.52
N ALA A 377 -35.06 -5.57 18.51
CA ALA A 377 -34.53 -4.22 18.36
C ALA A 377 -33.97 -4.05 16.96
N LEU A 378 -34.32 -2.95 16.30
CA LEU A 378 -33.64 -2.50 15.09
C LEU A 378 -32.54 -1.54 15.52
N ALA A 379 -31.32 -1.90 15.15
CA ALA A 379 -30.15 -1.08 15.38
C ALA A 379 -29.52 -0.66 14.06
N LEU A 380 -28.90 0.51 14.04
CA LEU A 380 -27.99 0.89 12.97
C LEU A 380 -26.57 0.74 13.45
N THR A 381 -25.77 0.01 12.68
CA THR A 381 -24.32 0.12 12.77
C THR A 381 -23.86 1.47 12.22
N GLY A 382 -22.79 2.03 12.82
CA GLY A 382 -22.17 3.28 12.36
C GLY A 382 -23.10 4.49 12.27
N SER A 383 -23.63 4.92 13.42
CA SER A 383 -24.65 5.97 13.53
C SER A 383 -24.44 7.21 12.65
N LEU A 384 -25.55 7.84 12.23
CA LEU A 384 -25.58 9.14 11.53
C LEU A 384 -24.75 10.25 12.24
N THR A 385 -24.62 10.19 13.57
CA THR A 385 -23.81 11.11 14.39
C THR A 385 -22.32 10.78 14.42
N GLN A 386 -21.94 9.55 14.06
CA GLN A 386 -20.57 9.06 13.95
C GLN A 386 -20.12 8.90 12.49
N ALA A 387 -21.05 8.91 11.54
CA ALA A 387 -20.79 9.01 10.12
C ALA A 387 -19.99 10.29 9.87
N PRO A 388 -18.84 10.21 9.18
CA PRO A 388 -18.07 11.40 8.87
C PRO A 388 -18.92 12.35 8.03
N TRP A 389 -19.14 13.58 8.53
CA TRP A 389 -19.80 14.64 7.79
C TRP A 389 -19.09 14.80 6.42
N GLY A 390 -19.86 14.96 5.34
CA GLY A 390 -19.29 15.19 4.00
C GLY A 390 -19.33 14.01 3.03
N MET A 391 -19.96 12.88 3.38
CA MET A 391 -20.23 11.77 2.46
C MET A 391 -21.10 10.67 3.06
N TRP A 392 -21.90 10.03 2.21
CA TRP A 392 -22.71 8.85 2.52
C TRP A 392 -22.36 7.72 1.57
N HIS A 393 -21.42 6.85 1.94
CA HIS A 393 -21.14 5.62 1.19
C HIS A 393 -21.76 4.43 1.94
N PRO A 394 -22.38 3.43 1.27
CA PRO A 394 -22.92 2.20 1.88
C PRO A 394 -22.05 1.60 2.99
N TYR A 395 -20.74 1.75 2.81
CA TYR A 395 -19.73 1.08 3.60
C TYR A 395 -18.79 2.03 4.36
N LEU A 396 -18.94 3.35 4.20
CA LEU A 396 -18.32 4.30 5.13
C LEU A 396 -19.09 4.44 6.42
N SER A 397 -20.38 4.23 6.25
CA SER A 397 -21.35 4.46 7.26
C SER A 397 -21.44 3.20 8.12
N ASP A 398 -20.99 2.02 7.68
CA ASP A 398 -21.41 0.76 8.30
C ASP A 398 -22.94 0.79 8.56
N ILE A 399 -23.74 1.58 7.83
CA ILE A 399 -25.16 1.77 8.17
C ILE A 399 -25.98 0.68 7.50
N ASP A 400 -25.95 -0.46 8.17
CA ASP A 400 -26.92 -1.50 7.99
C ASP A 400 -27.98 -1.39 9.08
N VAL A 401 -29.21 -1.78 8.73
CA VAL A 401 -30.23 -2.11 9.71
C VAL A 401 -29.94 -3.51 10.21
N MET A 402 -29.55 -3.63 11.48
CA MET A 402 -29.37 -4.89 12.18
C MET A 402 -30.58 -5.21 13.04
N PRO A 403 -31.30 -6.31 12.77
CA PRO A 403 -32.28 -6.83 13.70
C PRO A 403 -31.55 -7.62 14.80
N LEU A 404 -31.67 -7.15 16.04
CA LEU A 404 -31.12 -7.77 17.23
C LEU A 404 -32.22 -8.53 17.98
N PHE A 405 -31.86 -9.68 18.54
CA PHE A 405 -32.76 -10.52 19.31
C PHE A 405 -32.11 -11.00 20.60
N THR A 406 -32.92 -11.28 21.62
CA THR A 406 -32.46 -11.98 22.83
C THR A 406 -32.25 -13.46 22.53
N HIS A 407 -33.27 -14.09 21.94
CA HIS A 407 -33.32 -15.50 21.55
C HIS A 407 -33.48 -15.66 20.04
N PRO A 408 -33.23 -16.85 19.47
CA PRO A 408 -33.47 -17.09 18.04
C PRO A 408 -34.92 -16.76 17.65
N PRO A 409 -35.16 -15.88 16.67
CA PRO A 409 -36.51 -15.46 16.32
C PRO A 409 -37.28 -16.56 15.61
N SER A 410 -38.61 -16.53 15.75
CA SER A 410 -39.47 -17.37 14.91
C SER A 410 -39.41 -16.92 13.44
N PRO A 411 -39.64 -17.83 12.46
CA PRO A 411 -39.68 -17.45 11.05
C PRO A 411 -40.70 -16.36 10.74
N ARG A 412 -41.84 -16.33 11.47
CA ARG A 412 -42.87 -15.30 11.32
C ARG A 412 -42.41 -13.93 11.80
N LEU A 413 -41.66 -13.88 12.90
CA LEU A 413 -41.10 -12.64 13.43
C LEU A 413 -40.10 -12.04 12.44
N LEU A 414 -39.17 -12.85 11.94
CA LEU A 414 -38.18 -12.42 10.96
C LEU A 414 -38.83 -11.97 9.64
N GLU A 415 -39.84 -12.69 9.15
CA GLU A 415 -40.58 -12.30 7.96
C GLU A 415 -41.37 -10.99 8.14
N SER A 416 -41.87 -10.70 9.34
CA SER A 416 -42.47 -9.40 9.63
C SER A 416 -41.44 -8.27 9.61
N VAL A 417 -40.22 -8.48 10.14
CA VAL A 417 -39.11 -7.52 10.03
C VAL A 417 -38.74 -7.27 8.57
N ARG A 418 -38.58 -8.33 7.76
CA ARG A 418 -38.30 -8.23 6.32
C ARG A 418 -39.37 -7.44 5.58
N ARG A 419 -40.65 -7.70 5.86
CA ARG A 419 -41.78 -6.97 5.25
C ARG A 419 -41.79 -5.49 5.65
N THR A 420 -41.54 -5.17 6.92
CA THR A 420 -41.42 -3.78 7.37
C THR A 420 -40.27 -3.08 6.65
N TYR A 421 -39.09 -3.70 6.62
CA TYR A 421 -37.92 -3.16 5.91
C TYR A 421 -38.24 -2.97 4.42
N ALA A 422 -38.83 -3.95 3.74
CA ALA A 422 -39.20 -3.86 2.32
C ALA A 422 -40.24 -2.77 2.02
N ALA A 423 -41.13 -2.45 2.97
CA ALA A 423 -42.18 -1.45 2.81
C ALA A 423 -41.70 0.01 2.97
N VAL A 424 -40.50 0.23 3.51
CA VAL A 424 -39.89 1.56 3.65
C VAL A 424 -39.13 1.93 2.38
N ALA A 425 -39.46 3.08 1.80
CA ALA A 425 -38.72 3.62 0.67
C ALA A 425 -37.32 4.05 1.14
N ARG A 426 -36.28 3.44 0.57
CA ARG A 426 -34.90 3.67 1.01
C ARG A 426 -33.94 3.55 -0.17
N PRO A 427 -32.73 4.12 -0.07
CA PRO A 427 -31.69 3.87 -1.05
C PRO A 427 -31.25 2.41 -1.06
N ASP A 428 -30.88 1.90 -2.25
CA ASP A 428 -30.47 0.50 -2.46
C ASP A 428 -29.24 0.06 -1.65
N TRP A 429 -28.53 1.03 -1.05
CA TRP A 429 -27.33 0.82 -0.25
C TRP A 429 -27.58 0.73 1.27
N VAL A 430 -28.81 0.98 1.76
CA VAL A 430 -29.16 0.74 3.16
C VAL A 430 -29.64 -0.70 3.28
N TYR A 431 -28.78 -1.61 3.71
CA TYR A 431 -29.08 -3.05 3.75
C TYR A 431 -29.74 -3.48 5.05
N LEU A 432 -30.58 -4.51 4.99
CA LEU A 432 -30.99 -5.28 6.17
C LEU A 432 -29.92 -6.34 6.40
N ASN A 433 -29.02 -6.06 7.34
CA ASN A 433 -28.00 -6.99 7.75
C ASN A 433 -28.62 -7.94 8.76
N GLU A 434 -29.20 -9.03 8.27
CA GLU A 434 -29.75 -10.05 9.15
C GLU A 434 -28.66 -10.72 9.96
N GLY A 435 -27.42 -10.72 9.49
CA GLY A 435 -26.26 -11.29 10.13
C GLY A 435 -25.17 -11.44 9.10
N ALA A 436 -23.94 -11.62 9.56
CA ALA A 436 -22.85 -11.63 8.62
C ALA A 436 -22.96 -12.84 7.69
N ARG A 437 -22.82 -12.54 6.39
CA ARG A 437 -22.56 -13.52 5.34
C ARG A 437 -21.11 -13.31 4.91
N MET A 438 -20.47 -14.33 4.35
CA MET A 438 -19.22 -14.07 3.63
C MET A 438 -19.44 -12.95 2.59
N GLY A 439 -18.61 -11.91 2.64
CA GLY A 439 -18.66 -10.79 1.70
C GLY A 439 -19.45 -9.55 2.13
N VAL A 440 -20.15 -9.55 3.28
CA VAL A 440 -20.65 -8.30 3.92
C VAL A 440 -20.49 -8.45 5.43
N ALA A 441 -19.62 -7.65 6.04
CA ALA A 441 -19.16 -7.75 7.43
C ALA A 441 -18.48 -9.08 7.87
N GLY A 442 -18.43 -10.09 7.00
CA GLY A 442 -17.44 -11.16 7.05
C GLY A 442 -17.51 -12.15 8.23
N MET A 443 -18.67 -12.53 8.74
CA MET A 443 -18.76 -13.63 9.74
C MET A 443 -19.56 -14.81 9.19
N THR A 444 -19.05 -16.02 9.44
CA THR A 444 -19.67 -17.36 9.30
C THR A 444 -20.14 -17.88 7.92
N ARG A 445 -20.06 -19.21 7.79
CA ARG A 445 -20.43 -20.06 6.62
C ARG A 445 -21.82 -20.71 6.73
N ASP A 446 -22.63 -20.39 7.75
CA ASP A 446 -23.91 -21.08 8.03
C ASP A 446 -25.13 -20.13 7.93
N PRO A 447 -26.02 -20.29 6.93
CA PRO A 447 -27.24 -19.50 6.75
C PRO A 447 -28.22 -19.57 7.94
N ALA A 448 -28.17 -20.60 8.78
CA ALA A 448 -29.06 -20.77 9.93
C ALA A 448 -28.58 -20.03 11.20
N ARG A 449 -27.33 -19.55 11.19
CA ARG A 449 -26.68 -18.81 12.30
C ARG A 449 -26.48 -17.33 11.98
N SER A 450 -26.90 -16.87 10.81
CA SER A 450 -26.78 -15.49 10.31
C SER A 450 -27.74 -14.50 10.99
N LEU A 451 -27.85 -14.51 12.33
CA LEU A 451 -28.67 -13.57 13.11
C LEU A 451 -27.90 -13.02 14.32
N PHE A 452 -28.09 -11.73 14.61
CA PHE A 452 -27.53 -11.07 15.81
C PHE A 452 -28.37 -11.42 17.05
N VAL A 453 -28.02 -12.53 17.70
CA VAL A 453 -28.76 -13.08 18.85
C VAL A 453 -27.87 -13.06 20.10
N ALA A 454 -28.34 -12.43 21.18
CA ALA A 454 -27.60 -12.24 22.42
C ALA A 454 -27.15 -13.57 23.05
N ASP A 455 -28.04 -14.56 23.12
CA ASP A 455 -27.75 -15.89 23.68
C ASP A 455 -26.69 -16.69 22.91
N ARG A 456 -26.38 -16.28 21.67
CA ARG A 456 -25.44 -17.00 20.80
C ARG A 456 -24.05 -16.36 20.73
N LEU A 457 -23.83 -15.24 21.42
CA LEU A 457 -22.55 -14.51 21.35
C LEU A 457 -21.37 -15.36 21.81
N ALA A 458 -21.55 -16.16 22.87
CA ALA A 458 -20.53 -17.08 23.38
C ALA A 458 -20.14 -18.19 22.38
N HIS A 459 -20.97 -18.46 21.37
CA HIS A 459 -20.70 -19.49 20.35
C HIS A 459 -19.92 -18.97 19.14
N LEU A 460 -19.63 -17.65 19.09
CA LEU A 460 -18.82 -17.07 18.02
C LEU A 460 -17.35 -17.44 18.20
N GLU A 461 -16.68 -17.78 17.10
CA GLU A 461 -15.22 -17.91 17.12
C GLU A 461 -14.57 -16.56 17.46
N HIS A 462 -13.33 -16.57 17.97
CA HIS A 462 -12.64 -15.34 18.36
C HIS A 462 -12.60 -14.29 17.25
N HIS A 463 -12.34 -14.72 16.01
CA HIS A 463 -12.28 -13.83 14.85
C HIS A 463 -13.66 -13.26 14.46
N GLU A 464 -14.74 -14.02 14.67
CA GLU A 464 -16.12 -13.61 14.42
C GLU A 464 -16.57 -12.61 15.49
N PHE A 465 -16.33 -12.92 16.76
CA PHE A 465 -16.64 -12.01 17.87
C PHE A 465 -15.86 -10.69 17.74
N ALA A 466 -14.59 -10.74 17.31
CA ALA A 466 -13.79 -9.55 17.02
C ALA A 466 -14.36 -8.72 15.86
N ARG A 467 -15.00 -9.32 14.85
CA ARG A 467 -15.71 -8.62 13.78
C ARG A 467 -17.02 -8.01 14.27
N LEU A 468 -17.84 -8.74 15.02
CA LEU A 468 -19.07 -8.23 15.64
C LEU A 468 -18.80 -7.03 16.56
N THR A 469 -17.74 -7.10 17.37
CA THR A 469 -17.35 -6.01 18.27
C THR A 469 -17.13 -4.69 17.52
N ARG A 470 -16.67 -4.75 16.26
CA ARG A 470 -16.53 -3.56 15.38
C ARG A 470 -17.87 -2.92 15.04
N LEU A 471 -18.92 -3.74 14.91
CA LEU A 471 -20.28 -3.31 14.59
C LEU A 471 -21.00 -2.76 15.83
N VAL A 472 -20.84 -3.42 16.98
CA VAL A 472 -21.54 -3.04 18.22
C VAL A 472 -21.05 -1.70 18.78
N ALA A 473 -19.75 -1.40 18.70
CA ALA A 473 -19.19 -0.17 19.28
C ALA A 473 -19.86 1.14 18.78
N PRO A 474 -20.11 1.34 17.47
CA PRO A 474 -20.82 2.51 16.97
C PRO A 474 -22.35 2.34 16.85
N MET A 475 -22.88 1.21 17.30
CA MET A 475 -24.28 0.83 17.09
C MET A 475 -25.25 1.75 17.84
N ARG A 476 -26.40 2.05 17.25
CA ARG A 476 -27.48 2.82 17.89
C ARG A 476 -28.82 2.17 17.68
N HIS A 477 -29.64 2.19 18.73
CA HIS A 477 -31.04 1.80 18.65
C HIS A 477 -31.83 2.78 17.80
N VAL A 478 -32.64 2.28 16.86
CA VAL A 478 -33.46 3.11 15.97
C VAL A 478 -34.94 2.71 15.90
N GLY A 479 -35.32 1.54 16.41
CA GLY A 479 -36.71 1.11 16.45
C GLY A 479 -36.88 -0.25 17.12
N GLY A 480 -38.10 -0.62 17.45
CA GLY A 480 -38.37 -1.83 18.24
C GLY A 480 -38.08 -1.65 19.73
N SER A 481 -37.65 -2.73 20.39
CA SER A 481 -37.58 -2.81 21.84
C SER A 481 -36.26 -2.26 22.39
N PRO A 482 -36.28 -1.17 23.18
CA PRO A 482 -35.09 -0.70 23.89
C PRO A 482 -34.53 -1.75 24.86
N ASP A 483 -35.38 -2.62 25.41
CA ASP A 483 -34.98 -3.67 26.34
C ASP A 483 -34.18 -4.76 25.64
N VAL A 484 -34.61 -5.18 24.44
CA VAL A 484 -33.86 -6.13 23.60
C VAL A 484 -32.50 -5.54 23.21
N PHE A 485 -32.47 -4.27 22.81
CA PHE A 485 -31.21 -3.57 22.51
C PHE A 485 -30.27 -3.56 23.71
N GLY A 486 -30.78 -3.13 24.88
CA GLY A 486 -30.00 -3.09 26.11
C GLY A 486 -29.51 -4.47 26.57
N TYR A 487 -30.33 -5.50 26.38
CA TYR A 487 -29.93 -6.88 26.68
C TYR A 487 -28.80 -7.35 25.78
N PHE A 488 -28.91 -7.16 24.46
CA PHE A 488 -27.88 -7.54 23.50
C PHE A 488 -26.54 -6.86 23.79
N VAL A 489 -26.55 -5.54 24.06
CA VAL A 489 -25.33 -4.79 24.40
C VAL A 489 -24.69 -5.30 25.69
N ARG A 490 -25.49 -5.59 26.74
CA ARG A 490 -24.96 -6.17 27.99
C ARG A 490 -24.36 -7.56 27.78
N ALA A 491 -25.03 -8.42 27.02
CA ALA A 491 -24.52 -9.75 26.69
C ALA A 491 -23.19 -9.66 25.92
N HIS A 492 -23.09 -8.73 24.96
CA HIS A 492 -21.84 -8.46 24.24
C HIS A 492 -20.73 -7.96 25.17
N SER A 493 -21.01 -7.01 26.07
CA SER A 493 -20.02 -6.53 27.05
C SER A 493 -19.52 -7.64 27.98
N GLY A 494 -20.43 -8.49 28.50
CA GLY A 494 -20.05 -9.62 29.35
C GLY A 494 -19.16 -10.64 28.64
N GLU A 495 -19.46 -10.94 27.37
CA GLU A 495 -18.63 -11.83 26.55
C GLU A 495 -17.26 -11.21 26.21
N LEU A 496 -17.23 -9.90 25.96
CA LEU A 496 -15.98 -9.17 25.72
C LEU A 496 -15.06 -9.26 26.95
N GLU A 497 -15.61 -9.02 28.14
CA GLU A 497 -14.89 -9.15 29.41
C GLU A 497 -14.35 -10.57 29.62
N ALA A 498 -15.19 -11.59 29.42
CA ALA A 498 -14.81 -13.00 29.56
C ALA A 498 -13.62 -13.35 28.65
N ARG A 499 -13.66 -12.96 27.37
CA ARG A 499 -12.58 -13.24 26.40
C ARG A 499 -11.30 -12.48 26.69
N THR A 500 -11.37 -11.25 27.21
CA THR A 500 -10.15 -10.51 27.62
C THR A 500 -9.48 -11.09 28.87
N HIS A 501 -10.21 -11.83 29.69
CA HIS A 501 -9.64 -12.51 30.88
C HIS A 501 -9.11 -13.92 30.57
N GLU A 502 -9.38 -14.48 29.40
CA GLU A 502 -8.93 -15.81 28.97
C GLU A 502 -7.63 -15.81 28.15
N GLU A 503 -7.07 -14.66 27.75
CA GLU A 503 -5.73 -14.60 27.13
C GLU A 503 -4.65 -14.78 28.22
N PRO A 504 -3.90 -15.90 28.26
CA PRO A 504 -2.69 -15.94 29.08
C PRO A 504 -1.69 -14.96 28.46
N ALA A 505 -1.02 -14.18 29.32
CA ALA A 505 0.11 -13.34 28.93
C ALA A 505 1.16 -14.20 28.20
N GLY A 506 1.24 -14.07 26.88
CA GLY A 506 2.14 -14.82 25.99
C GLY A 506 2.72 -13.93 24.91
#